data_AF-A0A964T4C1-F1
#
_entry.id   AF-A0A964T4C1-F1
#
_cell.length_a   1.000
_cell.length_b   1.000
_cell.length_c   1.000
_cell.angle_alpha   90.00
_cell.angle_beta   90.00
_cell.angle_gamma   90.00
#
_symmetry.space_group_name_H-M   'P 1'
#
loop_
_entity.id
_entity.type
_entity.pdbx_description
1 polymer ?
#
loop_
_entity_poly.entity_id
_entity_poly.type
_entity_poly.pdbx_seq_one_letter_code
_entity_poly.pdbx_strand_id
1 'polypeptide(L)'
;TGPALAIGSAHTAGLAPEALGRRGQADMVAEGVRAAMADAGIERAADVHFVQIKCPLLTAERIGEAEARGALTATRDTLKSMALSRGASALGVAIALGEIDAGRVTDAAIGRDLSLWSGRASTSAGAELTNHEIVVLGMSRDWAGPLAVEHAVMSDPIDIEPVRGALGGFGLATAGQVAAADRERLVALLAKAEAGSSGRIRGARHTMLDDSDIASTRHARAFVAGVLAGLVGHTEIFVSGGAEHQGPDGGGPVAIIARRGGRLQ
;
A
#
# COMPACT_ATOMS: atom_id res chain seq x y z
N THR A 1 30.46 -2.53 -3.20
CA THR A 1 29.08 -2.60 -3.71
C THR A 1 28.13 -2.47 -2.53
N GLY A 2 27.18 -1.52 -2.58
CA GLY A 2 26.14 -1.38 -1.55
C GLY A 2 24.91 -2.20 -1.91
N PRO A 3 23.94 -2.37 -0.99
CA PRO A 3 22.71 -3.12 -1.26
C PRO A 3 21.97 -2.56 -2.49
N ALA A 4 21.25 -3.40 -3.23
CA ALA A 4 20.46 -3.02 -4.41
C ALA A 4 18.97 -3.31 -4.19
N LEU A 5 18.13 -2.76 -5.07
CA LEU A 5 16.71 -3.13 -5.12
C LEU A 5 16.59 -4.66 -5.22
N ALA A 6 15.86 -5.23 -4.27
CA ALA A 6 15.51 -6.63 -4.21
C ALA A 6 13.99 -6.79 -4.24
N ILE A 7 13.53 -7.84 -4.90
CA ILE A 7 12.13 -8.18 -5.07
C ILE A 7 11.96 -9.63 -4.65
N GLY A 8 11.02 -9.88 -3.75
CA GLY A 8 10.61 -11.23 -3.39
C GLY A 8 9.10 -11.35 -3.40
N SER A 9 8.62 -12.58 -3.56
CA SER A 9 7.21 -12.86 -3.75
C SER A 9 6.74 -14.06 -2.95
N ALA A 10 5.46 -14.05 -2.59
CA ALA A 10 4.81 -15.18 -1.94
C ALA A 10 3.32 -15.21 -2.25
N HIS A 11 2.75 -16.41 -2.28
CA HIS A 11 1.31 -16.62 -2.34
C HIS A 11 0.82 -17.27 -1.05
N THR A 12 -0.28 -16.77 -0.50
CA THR A 12 -0.94 -17.47 0.62
C THR A 12 -1.78 -18.65 0.10
N ALA A 13 -2.22 -19.51 1.01
CA ALA A 13 -3.35 -20.40 0.74
C ALA A 13 -4.63 -19.60 0.43
N GLY A 14 -5.64 -20.28 -0.12
CA GLY A 14 -6.97 -19.71 -0.32
C GLY A 14 -7.61 -19.31 1.02
N LEU A 15 -8.18 -18.12 1.05
CA LEU A 15 -8.91 -17.58 2.20
C LEU A 15 -10.40 -17.90 2.07
N ALA A 16 -10.96 -18.52 3.11
CA ALA A 16 -12.41 -18.70 3.18
C ALA A 16 -13.13 -17.34 3.25
N PRO A 17 -14.30 -17.17 2.59
CA PRO A 17 -15.04 -15.89 2.61
C PRO A 17 -15.32 -15.36 4.02
N GLU A 18 -15.67 -16.23 4.95
CA GLU A 18 -15.92 -15.91 6.36
C GLU A 18 -14.67 -15.45 7.13
N ALA A 19 -13.45 -15.68 6.62
CA ALA A 19 -12.21 -15.20 7.22
C ALA A 19 -11.75 -13.83 6.69
N LEU A 20 -12.36 -13.33 5.61
CA LEU A 20 -12.02 -12.04 5.02
C LEU A 20 -12.37 -10.88 5.95
N GLY A 21 -11.44 -9.94 6.09
CA GLY A 21 -11.58 -8.77 6.95
C GLY A 21 -11.40 -9.06 8.44
N ARG A 22 -10.81 -10.22 8.78
CA ARG A 22 -10.62 -10.67 10.17
C ARG A 22 -9.15 -10.89 10.48
N ARG A 23 -8.84 -11.04 11.76
CA ARG A 23 -7.49 -11.27 12.28
C ARG A 23 -6.76 -12.41 11.57
N GLY A 24 -7.45 -13.52 11.30
CA GLY A 24 -6.85 -14.65 10.58
C GLY A 24 -6.29 -14.28 9.19
N GLN A 25 -6.91 -13.35 8.47
CA GLN A 25 -6.36 -12.83 7.22
C GLN A 25 -5.06 -12.05 7.46
N ALA A 26 -5.01 -11.21 8.51
CA ALA A 26 -3.82 -10.44 8.85
C ALA A 26 -2.65 -11.36 9.24
N ASP A 27 -2.88 -12.42 10.02
CA ASP A 27 -1.83 -13.38 10.39
C ASP A 27 -1.30 -14.12 9.16
N MET A 28 -2.20 -14.59 8.28
CA MET A 28 -1.82 -15.29 7.05
C MET A 28 -1.01 -14.39 6.10
N VAL A 29 -1.37 -13.10 6.00
CA VAL A 29 -0.59 -12.13 5.23
C VAL A 29 0.75 -11.86 5.90
N ALA A 30 0.81 -11.76 7.23
CA ALA A 30 2.08 -11.53 7.93
C ALA A 30 3.09 -12.66 7.67
N GLU A 31 2.62 -13.92 7.64
CA GLU A 31 3.44 -15.07 7.23
C GLU A 31 3.91 -14.95 5.78
N GLY A 32 3.02 -14.62 4.85
CA GLY A 32 3.35 -14.43 3.45
C GLY A 32 4.36 -13.30 3.21
N VAL A 33 4.28 -12.20 3.96
CA VAL A 33 5.26 -11.10 3.89
C VAL A 33 6.64 -11.56 4.35
N ARG A 34 6.72 -12.32 5.46
CA ARG A 34 8.01 -12.87 5.92
C ARG A 34 8.60 -13.85 4.91
N ALA A 35 7.76 -14.66 4.26
CA ALA A 35 8.20 -15.55 3.17
C ALA A 35 8.73 -14.76 1.97
N ALA A 36 8.04 -13.71 1.53
CA ALA A 36 8.49 -12.84 0.44
C ALA A 36 9.77 -12.06 0.80
N MET A 37 9.95 -11.65 2.07
CA MET A 37 11.21 -11.07 2.54
C MET A 37 12.37 -12.08 2.46
N ALA A 38 12.14 -13.33 2.86
CA ALA A 38 13.14 -14.39 2.76
C ALA A 38 13.51 -14.69 1.30
N ASP A 39 12.51 -14.74 0.40
CA ASP A 39 12.71 -14.89 -1.05
C ASP A 39 13.56 -13.75 -1.64
N ALA A 40 13.37 -12.51 -1.16
CA ALA A 40 14.15 -11.35 -1.55
C ALA A 40 15.58 -11.30 -0.95
N GLY A 41 15.91 -12.18 0.01
CA GLY A 41 17.14 -12.06 0.81
C GLY A 41 17.17 -10.78 1.67
N ILE A 42 16.02 -10.38 2.22
CA ILE A 42 15.89 -9.20 3.10
C ILE A 42 15.67 -9.67 4.54
N GLU A 43 16.70 -9.55 5.39
CA GLU A 43 16.64 -10.01 6.78
C GLU A 43 15.98 -9.00 7.73
N ARG A 44 16.10 -7.70 7.45
CA ARG A 44 15.65 -6.63 8.36
C ARG A 44 14.42 -5.93 7.80
N ALA A 45 13.40 -5.75 8.63
CA ALA A 45 12.20 -4.99 8.26
C ALA A 45 12.50 -3.54 7.83
N ALA A 46 13.58 -2.94 8.36
CA ALA A 46 14.01 -1.59 7.99
C ALA A 46 14.51 -1.47 6.54
N ASP A 47 14.87 -2.59 5.91
CA ASP A 47 15.29 -2.63 4.50
C ASP A 47 14.09 -2.86 3.54
N VAL A 48 12.87 -3.00 4.07
CA VAL A 48 11.64 -3.09 3.26
C VAL A 48 11.07 -1.68 3.06
N HIS A 49 10.78 -1.32 1.82
CA HIS A 49 10.26 0.01 1.47
C HIS A 49 8.84 -0.05 0.87
N PHE A 50 8.41 -1.20 0.36
CA PHE A 50 7.05 -1.34 -0.14
C PHE A 50 6.60 -2.80 -0.14
N VAL A 51 5.34 -3.04 0.20
CA VAL A 51 4.74 -4.38 0.12
C VAL A 51 3.44 -4.26 -0.66
N GLN A 52 3.49 -4.65 -1.93
CA GLN A 52 2.31 -4.69 -2.79
C GLN A 52 1.56 -6.00 -2.56
N ILE A 53 0.27 -5.92 -2.28
CA ILE A 53 -0.58 -7.09 -2.10
C ILE A 53 -1.79 -6.99 -3.02
N LYS A 54 -2.07 -8.06 -3.75
CA LYS A 54 -3.38 -8.30 -4.32
C LYS A 54 -4.15 -9.22 -3.40
N CYS A 55 -5.32 -8.79 -2.93
CA CYS A 55 -6.16 -9.47 -1.94
C CYS A 55 -7.57 -9.74 -2.51
N PRO A 56 -8.32 -10.69 -1.93
CA PRO A 56 -9.62 -11.07 -2.45
C PRO A 56 -10.71 -10.07 -2.01
N LEU A 57 -11.91 -10.21 -2.57
CA LEU A 57 -13.13 -9.55 -2.09
C LEU A 57 -14.28 -10.55 -1.98
N LEU A 58 -15.35 -10.15 -1.29
CA LEU A 58 -16.59 -10.93 -1.19
C LEU A 58 -17.51 -10.60 -2.36
N THR A 59 -17.81 -11.59 -3.19
CA THR A 59 -18.90 -11.52 -4.16
C THR A 59 -20.19 -12.03 -3.52
N ALA A 60 -21.34 -11.73 -4.14
CA ALA A 60 -22.63 -12.26 -3.67
C ALA A 60 -22.63 -13.81 -3.60
N GLU A 61 -21.99 -14.46 -4.57
CA GLU A 61 -21.80 -15.91 -4.60
C GLU A 61 -20.99 -16.41 -3.40
N ARG A 62 -19.81 -15.82 -3.15
CA ARG A 62 -18.94 -16.18 -2.01
C ARG A 62 -19.62 -15.98 -0.66
N ILE A 63 -20.47 -14.94 -0.55
CA ILE A 63 -21.30 -14.70 0.64
C ILE A 63 -22.34 -15.82 0.80
N GLY A 64 -23.05 -16.16 -0.27
CA GLY A 64 -24.04 -17.25 -0.27
C GLY A 64 -23.43 -18.61 0.08
N GLU A 65 -22.23 -18.91 -0.41
CA GLU A 65 -21.48 -20.12 -0.07
C GLU A 65 -21.15 -20.21 1.43
N ALA A 66 -20.71 -19.11 2.04
CA ALA A 66 -20.45 -19.07 3.48
C ALA A 66 -21.73 -19.28 4.29
N GLU A 67 -22.83 -18.63 3.88
CA GLU A 67 -24.14 -18.75 4.53
C GLU A 67 -24.70 -20.18 4.43
N ALA A 68 -24.53 -20.85 3.29
CA ALA A 68 -24.91 -22.24 3.10
C ALA A 68 -24.17 -23.21 4.04
N ARG A 69 -22.95 -22.84 4.49
CA ARG A 69 -22.19 -23.56 5.51
C ARG A 69 -22.53 -23.13 6.95
N GLY A 70 -23.46 -22.18 7.14
CA GLY A 70 -23.79 -21.61 8.44
C GLY A 70 -22.76 -20.61 8.98
N ALA A 71 -21.87 -20.10 8.12
CA ALA A 71 -20.86 -19.12 8.49
C ALA A 71 -21.30 -17.68 8.18
N LEU A 72 -20.82 -16.73 8.98
CA LEU A 72 -21.05 -15.29 8.77
C LEU A 72 -19.80 -14.63 8.18
N THR A 73 -19.97 -13.84 7.13
CA THR A 73 -18.93 -12.94 6.61
C THR A 73 -18.85 -11.65 7.42
N ALA A 74 -17.73 -10.92 7.31
CA ALA A 74 -17.56 -9.63 7.98
C ALA A 74 -18.52 -8.54 7.47
N THR A 75 -19.03 -8.70 6.24
CA THR A 75 -20.02 -7.83 5.63
C THR A 75 -20.75 -8.57 4.50
N ARG A 76 -21.97 -8.17 4.19
CA ARG A 76 -22.72 -8.60 3.00
C ARG A 76 -22.57 -7.66 1.80
N ASP A 77 -21.82 -6.57 1.97
CA ASP A 77 -21.58 -5.55 0.95
C ASP A 77 -20.24 -5.79 0.25
N THR A 78 -20.29 -6.07 -1.05
CA THR A 78 -19.14 -6.32 -1.92
C THR A 78 -18.10 -5.20 -1.83
N LEU A 79 -18.51 -3.94 -1.91
CA LEU A 79 -17.58 -2.80 -1.91
C LEU A 79 -16.94 -2.59 -0.54
N LYS A 80 -17.72 -2.73 0.54
CA LYS A 80 -17.17 -2.67 1.91
C LYS A 80 -16.22 -3.82 2.19
N SER A 81 -16.44 -5.00 1.60
CA SER A 81 -15.52 -6.13 1.74
C SER A 81 -14.13 -5.83 1.17
N MET A 82 -14.05 -5.02 0.10
CA MET A 82 -12.77 -4.62 -0.46
C MET A 82 -11.94 -3.81 0.56
N ALA A 83 -12.58 -2.89 1.29
CA ALA A 83 -11.92 -2.10 2.33
C ALA A 83 -11.44 -2.96 3.49
N LEU A 84 -12.27 -3.92 3.94
CA LEU A 84 -11.90 -4.85 5.01
C LEU A 84 -10.74 -5.77 4.60
N SER A 85 -10.76 -6.29 3.37
CA SER A 85 -9.70 -7.16 2.86
C SER A 85 -8.36 -6.42 2.71
N ARG A 86 -8.41 -5.19 2.15
CA ARG A 86 -7.24 -4.30 2.09
C ARG A 86 -6.68 -3.99 3.47
N GLY A 87 -7.56 -3.63 4.39
CA GLY A 87 -7.21 -3.27 5.76
C GLY A 87 -6.58 -4.43 6.54
N ALA A 88 -7.19 -5.62 6.51
CA ALA A 88 -6.64 -6.80 7.15
C ALA A 88 -5.27 -7.18 6.55
N SER A 89 -5.13 -7.10 5.23
CA SER A 89 -3.87 -7.36 4.54
C SER A 89 -2.78 -6.35 4.95
N ALA A 90 -3.11 -5.06 5.03
CA ALA A 90 -2.18 -4.02 5.44
C ALA A 90 -1.73 -4.17 6.90
N LEU A 91 -2.63 -4.57 7.79
CA LEU A 91 -2.29 -4.90 9.17
C LEU A 91 -1.40 -6.14 9.26
N GLY A 92 -1.56 -7.11 8.37
CA GLY A 92 -0.61 -8.23 8.23
C GLY A 92 0.80 -7.77 7.86
N VAL A 93 0.94 -6.80 6.96
CA VAL A 93 2.23 -6.15 6.66
C VAL A 93 2.80 -5.48 7.92
N ALA A 94 1.99 -4.68 8.62
CA ALA A 94 2.41 -3.97 9.83
C ALA A 94 2.91 -4.95 10.92
N ILE A 95 2.23 -6.10 11.09
CA ILE A 95 2.65 -7.17 12.01
C ILE A 95 3.98 -7.79 11.55
N ALA A 96 4.12 -8.12 10.26
CA ALA A 96 5.33 -8.74 9.73
C ALA A 96 6.57 -7.85 9.90
N LEU A 97 6.41 -6.54 9.71
CA LEU A 97 7.47 -5.56 9.78
C LEU A 97 7.69 -4.99 11.20
N GLY A 98 6.89 -5.42 12.18
CA GLY A 98 7.00 -4.96 13.57
C GLY A 98 6.63 -3.48 13.76
N GLU A 99 5.79 -2.91 12.89
CA GLU A 99 5.36 -1.51 12.95
C GLU A 99 4.28 -1.28 14.02
N ILE A 100 3.54 -2.33 14.36
CA ILE A 100 2.49 -2.32 15.39
C ILE A 100 2.59 -3.54 16.29
N ASP A 101 2.03 -3.43 17.49
CA ASP A 101 1.81 -4.59 18.35
C ASP A 101 0.70 -5.48 17.77
N ALA A 102 1.06 -6.73 17.45
CA ALA A 102 0.11 -7.72 16.94
C ALA A 102 -1.07 -7.95 17.90
N GLY A 103 -0.89 -7.79 19.22
CA GLY A 103 -1.96 -7.93 20.20
C GLY A 103 -3.11 -6.92 20.02
N ARG A 104 -2.85 -5.77 19.38
CA ARG A 104 -3.86 -4.75 19.09
C ARG A 104 -4.73 -5.05 17.88
N VAL A 105 -4.29 -5.96 17.00
CA VAL A 105 -5.05 -6.32 15.79
C VAL A 105 -6.11 -7.35 16.15
N THR A 106 -7.35 -6.87 16.34
CA THR A 106 -8.53 -7.71 16.56
C THR A 106 -9.50 -7.55 15.39
N ASP A 107 -10.46 -8.47 15.25
CA ASP A 107 -11.53 -8.35 14.25
C ASP A 107 -12.26 -7.01 14.32
N ALA A 108 -12.46 -6.48 15.54
CA ALA A 108 -13.13 -5.20 15.77
C ALA A 108 -12.27 -3.98 15.41
N ALA A 109 -10.94 -4.13 15.34
CA ALA A 109 -10.03 -3.06 14.99
C ALA A 109 -9.91 -2.87 13.47
N ILE A 110 -10.10 -3.93 12.68
CA ILE A 110 -9.94 -3.90 11.22
C ILE A 110 -11.01 -3.00 10.58
N GLY A 111 -10.55 -2.03 9.80
CA GLY A 111 -11.35 -0.98 9.19
C GLY A 111 -11.91 0.07 10.17
N ARG A 112 -11.45 0.07 11.44
CA ARG A 112 -12.03 0.90 12.52
C ARG A 112 -10.98 1.66 13.34
N ASP A 113 -9.96 0.99 13.87
CA ASP A 113 -8.88 1.67 14.62
C ASP A 113 -7.84 2.23 13.63
N LEU A 114 -8.06 3.47 13.21
CA LEU A 114 -7.21 4.16 12.23
C LEU A 114 -5.83 4.55 12.80
N SER A 115 -5.56 4.31 14.10
CA SER A 115 -4.22 4.48 14.67
C SER A 115 -3.27 3.33 14.34
N LEU A 116 -3.80 2.20 13.85
CA LEU A 116 -3.02 1.05 13.41
C LEU A 116 -2.80 1.13 11.91
N TRP A 117 -1.55 1.19 11.46
CA TRP A 117 -1.25 1.22 10.04
C TRP A 117 0.19 0.77 9.75
N SER A 118 0.44 0.36 8.50
CA SER A 118 1.78 0.13 7.97
C SER A 118 2.22 1.32 7.13
N GLY A 119 3.49 1.75 7.28
CA GLY A 119 4.08 2.78 6.43
C GLY A 119 4.59 2.27 5.08
N ARG A 120 4.45 0.97 4.80
CA ARG A 120 5.00 0.31 3.61
C ARG A 120 3.97 -0.54 2.85
N ALA A 121 2.79 -0.77 3.41
CA ALA A 121 1.75 -1.59 2.78
C ALA A 121 1.04 -0.86 1.62
N SER A 122 0.87 -1.55 0.50
CA SER A 122 -0.02 -1.14 -0.59
C SER A 122 -0.88 -2.31 -1.01
N THR A 123 -2.16 -2.29 -0.65
CA THR A 123 -3.07 -3.41 -0.87
C THR A 123 -4.14 -3.04 -1.88
N SER A 124 -4.50 -3.99 -2.74
CA SER A 124 -5.53 -3.81 -3.77
C SER A 124 -6.43 -5.04 -3.78
N ALA A 125 -7.74 -4.83 -3.75
CA ALA A 125 -8.71 -5.92 -3.74
C ALA A 125 -9.16 -6.27 -5.17
N GLY A 126 -9.52 -7.53 -5.40
CA GLY A 126 -10.04 -8.01 -6.68
C GLY A 126 -10.86 -9.30 -6.55
N ALA A 127 -11.70 -9.55 -7.54
CA ALA A 127 -12.57 -10.72 -7.58
C ALA A 127 -11.86 -11.96 -8.15
N GLU A 128 -10.77 -11.76 -8.88
CA GLU A 128 -10.04 -12.76 -9.68
C GLU A 128 -9.34 -13.86 -8.86
N LEU A 129 -9.18 -13.66 -7.54
CA LEU A 129 -8.47 -14.58 -6.66
C LEU A 129 -9.16 -14.74 -5.30
N THR A 130 -8.76 -15.80 -4.60
CA THR A 130 -9.22 -16.16 -3.25
C THR A 130 -8.09 -16.19 -2.22
N ASN A 131 -6.83 -16.07 -2.64
CA ASN A 131 -5.64 -16.01 -1.79
C ASN A 131 -5.09 -14.57 -1.71
N HIS A 132 -3.81 -14.41 -1.38
CA HIS A 132 -3.07 -13.15 -1.53
C HIS A 132 -1.84 -13.37 -2.38
N GLU A 133 -1.59 -12.46 -3.31
CA GLU A 133 -0.33 -12.36 -4.02
C GLU A 133 0.46 -11.20 -3.43
N ILE A 134 1.64 -11.50 -2.87
CA ILE A 134 2.44 -10.56 -2.09
C ILE A 134 3.76 -10.35 -2.80
N VAL A 135 4.13 -9.08 -3.00
CA VAL A 135 5.43 -8.66 -3.56
C VAL A 135 6.07 -7.68 -2.58
N VAL A 136 7.24 -8.03 -2.07
CA VAL A 136 8.06 -7.18 -1.21
C VAL A 136 9.13 -6.50 -2.05
N LEU A 137 9.26 -5.19 -1.91
CA LEU A 137 10.33 -4.36 -2.48
C LEU A 137 11.19 -3.81 -1.34
N GLY A 138 12.49 -4.00 -1.45
CA GLY A 138 13.43 -3.49 -0.46
C GLY A 138 14.86 -3.44 -0.97
N MET A 139 15.80 -3.35 -0.03
CA MET A 139 17.23 -3.25 -0.30
C MET A 139 17.97 -4.46 0.26
N SER A 140 18.63 -5.27 -0.59
CA SER A 140 19.41 -6.43 -0.15
C SER A 140 20.86 -6.36 -0.63
N ARG A 141 21.78 -6.90 0.17
CA ARG A 141 23.20 -7.07 -0.18
C ARG A 141 23.45 -8.25 -1.12
N ASP A 142 22.48 -9.16 -1.21
CA ASP A 142 22.55 -10.34 -2.09
C ASP A 142 22.18 -9.99 -3.54
N TRP A 143 21.64 -8.78 -3.74
CA TRP A 143 21.28 -8.24 -5.04
C TRP A 143 22.30 -7.21 -5.52
N ALA A 144 22.48 -7.15 -6.84
CA ALA A 144 23.29 -6.16 -7.52
C ALA A 144 22.49 -5.47 -8.63
N GLY A 145 22.84 -4.23 -8.94
CA GLY A 145 22.18 -3.46 -10.00
C GLY A 145 22.11 -1.97 -9.71
N PRO A 146 21.72 -1.16 -10.71
CA PRO A 146 21.73 0.30 -10.58
C PRO A 146 20.55 0.84 -9.77
N LEU A 147 19.53 0.03 -9.50
CA LEU A 147 18.29 0.47 -8.86
C LEU A 147 18.39 0.43 -7.34
N ALA A 148 17.67 1.36 -6.73
CA ALA A 148 17.38 1.41 -5.30
C ALA A 148 15.92 1.84 -5.10
N VAL A 149 15.36 1.51 -3.94
CA VAL A 149 14.02 1.93 -3.53
C VAL A 149 14.11 2.68 -2.21
N GLU A 150 13.32 3.75 -2.11
CA GLU A 150 13.06 4.47 -0.86
C GLU A 150 11.55 4.61 -0.68
N HIS A 151 11.11 4.93 0.53
CA HIS A 151 9.69 5.20 0.79
C HIS A 151 9.48 6.44 1.64
N ALA A 152 8.29 6.99 1.52
CA ALA A 152 7.75 8.05 2.34
C ALA A 152 6.30 7.74 2.69
N VAL A 153 5.73 8.48 3.64
CA VAL A 153 4.30 8.42 3.96
C VAL A 153 3.74 9.82 3.81
N MET A 154 2.72 9.97 2.97
CA MET A 154 1.92 11.19 2.89
C MET A 154 0.92 11.18 4.05
N SER A 155 0.89 12.25 4.85
CA SER A 155 -0.04 12.37 5.98
C SER A 155 -1.46 12.73 5.55
N ASP A 156 -1.59 13.35 4.38
CA ASP A 156 -2.85 13.71 3.72
C ASP A 156 -2.64 13.73 2.19
N PRO A 157 -3.70 13.87 1.37
CA PRO A 157 -3.59 13.76 -0.09
C PRO A 157 -2.74 14.85 -0.77
N ILE A 158 -2.35 15.92 -0.06
CA ILE A 158 -1.52 17.02 -0.58
C ILE A 158 -0.16 17.14 0.13
N ASP A 159 0.18 16.18 1.00
CA ASP A 159 1.44 16.16 1.76
C ASP A 159 2.61 15.61 0.92
N ILE A 160 3.13 16.45 0.03
CA ILE A 160 4.21 16.06 -0.89
C ILE A 160 5.62 16.12 -0.29
N GLU A 161 5.79 16.72 0.88
CA GLU A 161 7.13 17.01 1.41
C GLU A 161 7.91 15.75 1.83
N PRO A 162 7.30 14.74 2.46
CA PRO A 162 7.96 13.46 2.68
C PRO A 162 8.43 12.80 1.37
N VAL A 163 7.62 12.88 0.31
CA VAL A 163 7.93 12.33 -1.02
C VAL A 163 9.10 13.10 -1.66
N ARG A 164 9.10 14.44 -1.55
CA ARG A 164 10.21 15.29 -1.98
C ARG A 164 11.51 14.95 -1.24
N GLY A 165 11.42 14.68 0.07
CA GLY A 165 12.55 14.23 0.88
C GLY A 165 13.14 12.91 0.38
N ALA A 166 12.29 11.91 0.11
CA ALA A 166 12.72 10.62 -0.44
C ALA A 166 13.34 10.75 -1.84
N LEU A 167 12.79 11.60 -2.73
CA LEU A 167 13.42 11.95 -4.01
C LEU A 167 14.82 12.59 -3.80
N GLY A 168 14.98 13.39 -2.75
CA GLY A 168 16.26 14.00 -2.35
C GLY A 168 17.34 12.97 -2.03
N GLY A 169 16.98 11.83 -1.44
CA GLY A 169 17.91 10.70 -1.21
C GLY A 169 18.55 10.16 -2.49
N PHE A 170 17.88 10.32 -3.64
CA PHE A 170 18.40 9.98 -4.96
C PHE A 170 19.05 11.15 -5.70
N GLY A 171 19.15 12.32 -5.09
CA GLY A 171 19.58 13.55 -5.76
C GLY A 171 18.58 14.02 -6.83
N LEU A 172 17.28 13.76 -6.64
CA LEU A 172 16.20 14.17 -7.54
C LEU A 172 15.34 15.30 -6.95
N ALA A 173 15.68 15.82 -5.76
CA ALA A 173 14.95 16.93 -5.15
C ALA A 173 15.14 18.23 -5.93
N THR A 174 14.03 18.92 -6.21
CA THR A 174 14.04 20.25 -6.82
C THR A 174 13.02 21.15 -6.12
N ALA A 175 13.12 22.47 -6.33
CA ALA A 175 12.12 23.43 -5.85
C ALA A 175 10.80 23.39 -6.65
N GLY A 176 10.77 22.64 -7.76
CA GLY A 176 9.60 22.48 -8.63
C GLY A 176 9.36 21.02 -8.96
N GLN A 177 9.09 20.74 -10.23
CA GLN A 177 9.08 19.37 -10.74
C GLN A 177 10.50 18.79 -10.81
N VAL A 178 10.61 17.47 -10.73
CA VAL A 178 11.86 16.78 -11.13
C VAL A 178 12.26 17.25 -12.53
N ALA A 179 13.53 17.67 -12.65
CA ALA A 179 14.08 18.24 -13.87
C ALA A 179 13.96 17.25 -15.03
N ALA A 180 13.63 17.73 -16.24
CA ALA A 180 13.38 16.87 -17.39
C ALA A 180 14.53 15.88 -17.67
N ALA A 181 15.78 16.33 -17.52
CA ALA A 181 16.98 15.51 -17.72
C ALA A 181 17.15 14.38 -16.68
N ASP A 182 16.50 14.48 -15.52
CA ASP A 182 16.58 13.51 -14.43
C ASP A 182 15.36 12.57 -14.37
N ARG A 183 14.28 12.85 -15.12
CA ARG A 183 13.03 12.06 -15.05
C ARG A 183 13.25 10.59 -15.39
N GLU A 184 14.11 10.29 -16.35
CA GLU A 184 14.44 8.90 -16.71
C GLU A 184 15.13 8.12 -15.58
N ARG A 185 15.70 8.82 -14.58
CA ARG A 185 16.28 8.16 -13.41
C ARG A 185 15.22 7.70 -12.43
N LEU A 186 14.04 8.32 -12.43
CA LEU A 186 12.86 7.86 -11.69
C LEU A 186 12.22 6.73 -12.49
N VAL A 187 12.37 5.50 -12.01
CA VAL A 187 11.88 4.30 -12.70
C VAL A 187 10.42 4.02 -12.35
N ALA A 188 10.05 4.21 -11.08
CA ALA A 188 8.67 4.06 -10.64
C ALA A 188 8.37 4.93 -9.43
N LEU A 189 7.13 5.39 -9.35
CA LEU A 189 6.53 5.93 -8.15
C LEU A 189 5.23 5.16 -7.90
N LEU A 190 5.11 4.56 -6.71
CA LEU A 190 4.01 3.68 -6.32
C LEU A 190 3.35 4.25 -5.08
N ALA A 191 2.08 4.65 -5.15
CA ALA A 191 1.41 5.35 -4.07
C ALA A 191 0.04 4.75 -3.72
N LYS A 192 -0.34 4.94 -2.46
CA LYS A 192 -1.71 4.78 -1.97
C LYS A 192 -2.41 6.14 -1.87
N ALA A 193 -3.73 6.12 -2.04
CA ALA A 193 -4.58 7.29 -1.93
C ALA A 193 -5.94 6.93 -1.33
N GLU A 194 -6.48 7.77 -0.46
CA GLU A 194 -7.85 7.67 0.01
C GLU A 194 -8.47 9.03 0.34
N ALA A 195 -9.79 9.03 0.54
CA ALA A 195 -10.48 10.16 1.15
C ALA A 195 -10.55 9.91 2.66
N GLY A 196 -9.89 10.74 3.46
CA GLY A 196 -9.86 10.57 4.91
C GLY A 196 -11.25 10.68 5.53
N SER A 197 -11.47 9.97 6.64
CA SER A 197 -12.78 9.77 7.27
C SER A 197 -13.44 11.07 7.78
N SER A 198 -12.65 12.12 8.02
CA SER A 198 -13.14 13.41 8.50
C SER A 198 -13.91 14.25 7.46
N GLY A 199 -13.83 13.89 6.17
CA GLY A 199 -14.38 14.71 5.08
C GLY A 199 -13.63 16.03 4.86
N ARG A 200 -12.42 16.16 5.41
CA ARG A 200 -11.61 17.38 5.36
C ARG A 200 -10.15 17.09 5.02
N ILE A 201 -9.52 18.02 4.29
CA ILE A 201 -8.07 18.09 4.07
C ILE A 201 -7.59 19.40 4.69
N ARG A 202 -6.72 19.33 5.69
CA ARG A 202 -6.17 20.50 6.42
C ARG A 202 -7.26 21.50 6.86
N GLY A 203 -8.39 20.98 7.34
CA GLY A 203 -9.53 21.77 7.80
C GLY A 203 -10.52 22.19 6.71
N ALA A 204 -10.17 22.11 5.42
CA ALA A 204 -11.09 22.42 4.32
C ALA A 204 -11.96 21.21 3.96
N ARG A 205 -13.28 21.41 3.85
CA ARG A 205 -14.23 20.35 3.47
C ARG A 205 -14.03 19.93 2.02
N HIS A 206 -14.10 18.63 1.73
CA HIS A 206 -14.25 18.08 0.37
C HIS A 206 -15.58 17.31 0.21
N THR A 207 -15.89 16.84 -0.98
CA THR A 207 -17.14 16.11 -1.29
C THR A 207 -16.95 14.62 -1.54
N MET A 208 -15.71 14.13 -1.59
CA MET A 208 -15.40 12.76 -2.03
C MET A 208 -16.18 11.63 -1.33
N LEU A 209 -16.59 11.79 -0.07
CA LEU A 209 -17.30 10.75 0.69
C LEU A 209 -18.82 10.75 0.46
N ASP A 210 -19.40 11.90 0.12
CA ASP A 210 -20.84 12.09 0.00
C ASP A 210 -21.30 12.18 -1.47
N ASP A 211 -20.37 12.05 -2.41
CA ASP A 211 -20.64 12.01 -3.84
C ASP A 211 -21.22 10.65 -4.21
N SER A 212 -22.50 10.64 -4.56
CA SER A 212 -23.24 9.42 -4.93
C SER A 212 -22.97 8.98 -6.38
N ASP A 213 -22.39 9.85 -7.20
CA ASP A 213 -22.14 9.60 -8.61
C ASP A 213 -20.73 9.02 -8.83
N ILE A 214 -19.74 9.55 -8.09
CA ILE A 214 -18.34 9.18 -8.21
C ILE A 214 -17.81 8.67 -6.86
N ALA A 215 -17.54 7.37 -6.80
CA ALA A 215 -16.97 6.74 -5.60
C ALA A 215 -15.68 7.43 -5.12
N SER A 216 -15.56 7.59 -3.80
CA SER A 216 -14.45 8.29 -3.12
C SER A 216 -13.05 7.87 -3.59
N THR A 217 -12.82 6.57 -3.81
CA THR A 217 -11.52 6.07 -4.27
C THR A 217 -11.17 6.54 -5.69
N ARG A 218 -12.16 6.84 -6.55
CA ARG A 218 -11.90 7.43 -7.88
C ARG A 218 -11.42 8.86 -7.76
N HIS A 219 -12.09 9.66 -6.92
CA HIS A 219 -11.65 11.02 -6.58
C HIS A 219 -10.23 11.02 -6.01
N ALA A 220 -9.99 10.21 -4.98
CA ALA A 220 -8.69 10.15 -4.31
C ALA A 220 -7.55 9.75 -5.25
N ARG A 221 -7.75 8.73 -6.10
CA ARG A 221 -6.74 8.32 -7.08
C ARG A 221 -6.41 9.45 -8.06
N ALA A 222 -7.42 10.08 -8.65
CA ALA A 222 -7.21 11.17 -9.61
C ALA A 222 -6.51 12.37 -8.96
N PHE A 223 -6.93 12.73 -7.75
CA PHE A 223 -6.37 13.86 -7.01
C PHE A 223 -4.91 13.64 -6.62
N VAL A 224 -4.60 12.52 -5.95
CA VAL A 224 -3.23 12.18 -5.53
C VAL A 224 -2.31 11.95 -6.74
N ALA A 225 -2.80 11.32 -7.82
CA ALA A 225 -2.02 11.19 -9.06
C ALA A 225 -1.69 12.57 -9.66
N GLY A 226 -2.63 13.51 -9.66
CA GLY A 226 -2.36 14.88 -10.11
C GLY A 226 -1.33 15.61 -9.24
N VAL A 227 -1.44 15.47 -7.91
CA VAL A 227 -0.49 16.05 -6.94
C VAL A 227 0.92 15.50 -7.15
N LEU A 228 1.07 14.17 -7.25
CA LEU A 228 2.36 13.51 -7.42
C LEU A 228 2.94 13.71 -8.83
N ALA A 229 2.11 13.70 -9.88
CA ALA A 229 2.55 14.06 -11.23
C ALA A 229 3.01 15.52 -11.29
N GLY A 230 2.38 16.41 -10.51
CA GLY A 230 2.82 17.80 -10.31
C GLY A 230 4.20 17.91 -9.65
N LEU A 231 4.63 16.89 -8.90
CA LEU A 231 5.96 16.79 -8.27
C LEU A 231 6.99 16.14 -9.21
N VAL A 232 6.65 15.04 -9.88
CA VAL A 232 7.63 14.28 -10.71
C VAL A 232 7.67 14.72 -12.16
N GLY A 233 6.66 15.46 -12.63
CA GLY A 233 6.60 16.05 -13.95
C GLY A 233 6.19 15.10 -15.09
N HIS A 234 5.66 13.93 -14.77
CA HIS A 234 5.04 12.99 -15.72
C HIS A 234 3.93 12.17 -15.05
N THR A 235 3.11 11.49 -15.84
CA THR A 235 1.92 10.74 -15.37
C THR A 235 2.12 9.23 -15.34
N GLU A 236 3.26 8.73 -15.78
CA GLU A 236 3.65 7.31 -15.71
C GLU A 236 4.00 6.91 -14.27
N ILE A 237 2.99 6.95 -13.40
CA ILE A 237 3.06 6.64 -11.96
C ILE A 237 1.91 5.72 -11.57
N PHE A 238 2.11 4.92 -10.54
CA PHE A 238 1.09 4.03 -10.01
C PHE A 238 0.43 4.64 -8.78
N VAL A 239 -0.90 4.81 -8.82
CA VAL A 239 -1.69 5.29 -7.67
C VAL A 239 -2.89 4.38 -7.44
N SER A 240 -2.89 3.69 -6.31
CA SER A 240 -3.93 2.75 -5.90
C SER A 240 -4.83 3.35 -4.82
N GLY A 241 -6.15 3.14 -4.95
CA GLY A 241 -7.15 3.72 -4.06
C GLY A 241 -7.50 2.85 -2.85
N GLY A 242 -8.00 3.47 -1.79
CA GLY A 242 -8.41 2.83 -0.53
C GLY A 242 -7.19 2.45 0.30
N ALA A 243 -6.85 3.27 1.28
CA ALA A 243 -5.61 3.19 2.04
C ALA A 243 -5.89 2.77 3.50
N GLU A 244 -6.92 1.94 3.70
CA GLU A 244 -7.28 1.46 5.04
C GLU A 244 -6.07 0.78 5.69
N HIS A 245 -5.61 1.32 6.83
CA HIS A 245 -4.40 0.89 7.55
C HIS A 245 -3.08 0.96 6.74
N GLN A 246 -3.02 1.78 5.70
CA GLN A 246 -1.86 1.98 4.82
C GLN A 246 -1.45 3.44 4.92
N GLY A 247 -0.68 3.78 5.96
CA GLY A 247 -0.47 5.16 6.38
C GLY A 247 -1.60 5.69 7.29
N PRO A 248 -1.53 6.97 7.71
CA PRO A 248 -2.57 7.60 8.53
C PRO A 248 -3.86 7.81 7.73
N ASP A 249 -4.98 8.02 8.42
CA ASP A 249 -6.30 8.31 7.82
C ASP A 249 -6.26 9.49 6.84
N GLY A 250 -6.60 9.22 5.58
CA GLY A 250 -6.53 10.20 4.48
C GLY A 250 -5.16 10.28 3.80
N GLY A 251 -4.15 9.59 4.33
CA GLY A 251 -2.79 9.52 3.81
C GLY A 251 -2.51 8.29 2.96
N GLY A 252 -1.24 7.96 2.84
CA GLY A 252 -0.80 6.78 2.10
C GLY A 252 0.73 6.66 1.98
N PRO A 253 1.29 5.45 1.96
CA PRO A 253 2.69 5.26 1.61
C PRO A 253 2.94 5.54 0.13
N VAL A 254 4.16 6.00 -0.14
CA VAL A 254 4.71 6.24 -1.47
C VAL A 254 6.09 5.61 -1.54
N ALA A 255 6.30 4.68 -2.46
CA ALA A 255 7.62 4.13 -2.77
C ALA A 255 8.15 4.71 -4.07
N ILE A 256 9.45 4.97 -4.09
CA ILE A 256 10.17 5.53 -5.23
C ILE A 256 11.28 4.56 -5.61
N ILE A 257 11.27 4.08 -6.84
CA ILE A 257 12.36 3.30 -7.42
C ILE A 257 13.14 4.21 -8.35
N ALA A 258 14.45 4.33 -8.13
CA ALA A 258 15.30 5.18 -8.94
C ALA A 258 16.66 4.54 -9.24
N ARG A 259 17.28 5.00 -10.33
CA ARG A 259 18.70 4.72 -10.63
C ARG A 259 19.59 5.52 -9.68
N ARG A 260 20.48 4.82 -8.97
CA ARG A 260 21.49 5.44 -8.11
C ARG A 260 22.39 6.35 -8.94
N GLY A 261 22.67 7.54 -8.42
CA GLY A 261 23.54 8.53 -9.06
C GLY A 261 25.00 8.09 -9.07
N GLY A 262 25.38 7.33 -10.09
CA GLY A 262 26.74 7.28 -10.62
C GLY A 262 26.67 7.77 -12.06
N ARG A 263 27.55 8.70 -12.47
CA ARG A 263 27.70 9.01 -13.89
C ARG A 263 27.91 7.68 -14.62
N LEU A 264 27.11 7.41 -15.64
CA LEU A 264 27.51 6.47 -16.68
C LEU A 264 28.87 6.98 -17.17
N GLN A 265 29.94 6.22 -16.92
CA GLN A 265 31.22 6.43 -17.58
C GLN A 265 31.09 5.98 -19.03
#